data_AF-W6L2Y4-F1
#
_entry.id   AF-W6L2Y4-F1
#
_cell.length_a   1.000
_cell.length_b   1.000
_cell.length_c   1.000
_cell.angle_alpha   90.00
_cell.angle_beta   90.00
_cell.angle_gamma   90.00
#
_symmetry.space_group_name_H-M   'P 1'
#
loop_
_entity.id
_entity.type
_entity.pdbx_description
1 polymer ?
#
loop_
_entity_poly.entity_id
_entity_poly.type
_entity_poly.pdbx_seq_one_letter_code
_entity_poly.pdbx_strand_id
1 'polypeptide(L)'
;MKYCQAGHLTLQLGCRPHAGALARVGLTLPSRQLPVVVLTCNVGASGLPPRRADGRFDDEAVLIPPNELTTLFHEFGHAMHTIFGQTHVHNLAGTRSSIDFVETFSQLFEQFLTSYDFLRLWARHVETHQPITRDLVEQHNTAMRMFTHLSTLDAVMLSVVDQVLHGPKPLTVYSPTEDGGLQNRQLGDFADYDRENFDLAKVLIESTAPFAVARLSEEGALHALSFEHLSGYPAGYYGYLYSLSVARRIWQKKFERNAVNREAGEELVNKVMRFGAACDPVKTLEGYLGESLSDIDSWE
;
A
#
# COMPACT_ATOMS: atom_id res chain seq x y z
N MET A 1 4.69 21.71 10.26
CA MET A 1 3.99 21.81 8.96
C MET A 1 4.82 22.63 7.98
N LYS A 2 5.55 21.97 7.08
CA LYS A 2 6.02 22.55 5.82
C LYS A 2 5.43 21.66 4.74
N TYR A 3 4.34 22.10 4.13
CA TYR A 3 3.73 21.40 3.00
C TYR A 3 4.61 21.65 1.77
N CYS A 4 5.21 20.60 1.22
CA CYS A 4 5.83 20.66 -0.11
C CYS A 4 4.96 19.80 -1.03
N GLN A 5 4.23 20.43 -1.95
CA GLN A 5 3.47 19.71 -2.97
C GLN A 5 4.43 19.26 -4.07
N ALA A 6 4.53 17.95 -4.30
CA ALA A 6 5.31 17.39 -5.39
C ALA A 6 4.38 16.75 -6.44
N GLY A 7 4.18 17.45 -7.55
CA GLY A 7 3.69 16.90 -8.82
C GLY A 7 2.17 16.91 -9.05
N HIS A 8 1.76 17.40 -10.22
CA HIS A 8 0.42 17.21 -10.79
C HIS A 8 0.59 16.37 -12.06
N LEU A 9 0.04 15.14 -12.06
CA LEU A 9 0.00 14.27 -13.23
C LEU A 9 -1.42 14.19 -13.79
N THR A 10 -1.66 14.82 -14.94
CA THR A 10 -2.92 14.69 -15.68
C THR A 10 -2.77 13.67 -16.79
N LEU A 11 -3.49 12.53 -16.72
CA LEU A 11 -3.55 11.54 -17.80
C LEU A 11 -5.01 11.23 -18.15
N GLN A 12 -5.35 11.21 -19.45
CA GLN A 12 -6.73 11.25 -19.96
C GLN A 12 -7.34 9.86 -20.25
N LEU A 13 -7.96 9.15 -19.28
CA LEU A 13 -8.79 7.93 -19.55
C LEU A 13 -9.82 7.64 -18.42
N GLY A 14 -11.17 7.59 -18.61
CA GLY A 14 -12.14 7.48 -17.46
C GLY A 14 -13.49 6.69 -17.53
N CYS A 15 -14.57 7.19 -16.93
CA CYS A 15 -15.89 6.53 -16.71
C CYS A 15 -16.97 7.02 -17.69
N ARG A 16 -17.93 6.19 -18.14
CA ARG A 16 -19.00 6.60 -19.08
C ARG A 16 -20.24 7.15 -18.34
N PRO A 17 -20.62 8.44 -18.49
CA PRO A 17 -21.77 9.00 -17.79
C PRO A 17 -23.12 8.45 -18.27
N HIS A 18 -24.08 8.33 -17.35
CA HIS A 18 -25.42 7.82 -17.64
C HIS A 18 -26.30 8.91 -18.30
N ALA A 19 -26.30 8.94 -19.64
CA ALA A 19 -26.98 9.98 -20.44
C ALA A 19 -28.46 10.21 -20.06
N GLY A 20 -29.21 9.15 -19.79
CA GLY A 20 -30.64 9.25 -19.43
C GLY A 20 -30.93 9.89 -18.07
N ALA A 21 -29.95 9.88 -17.14
CA ALA A 21 -30.10 10.51 -15.83
C ALA A 21 -29.76 12.01 -15.92
N LEU A 22 -28.72 12.34 -16.69
CA LEU A 22 -28.27 13.71 -16.93
C LEU A 22 -29.32 14.54 -17.70
N ALA A 23 -30.00 13.92 -18.66
CA ALA A 23 -31.07 14.57 -19.42
C ALA A 23 -32.24 15.04 -18.54
N ARG A 24 -32.54 14.35 -17.44
CA ARG A 24 -33.63 14.72 -16.50
C ARG A 24 -33.35 16.00 -15.72
N VAL A 25 -32.09 16.40 -15.62
CA VAL A 25 -31.63 17.60 -14.90
C VAL A 25 -31.01 18.64 -15.85
N GLY A 26 -31.21 18.50 -17.16
CA GLY A 26 -30.71 19.44 -18.17
C GLY A 26 -29.18 19.47 -18.33
N LEU A 27 -28.47 18.46 -17.82
CA LEU A 27 -27.02 18.37 -17.95
C LEU A 27 -26.64 17.55 -19.18
N THR A 28 -25.62 18.01 -19.91
CA THR A 28 -24.98 17.25 -20.98
C THR A 28 -23.51 17.09 -20.63
N LEU A 29 -23.07 15.87 -20.33
CA LEU A 29 -21.66 15.56 -20.07
C LEU A 29 -21.04 14.84 -21.27
N PRO A 30 -19.71 14.87 -21.42
CA PRO A 30 -19.01 14.05 -22.41
C PRO A 30 -19.37 12.57 -22.27
N SER A 31 -19.20 11.78 -23.34
CA SER A 31 -19.44 10.33 -23.31
C SER A 31 -18.56 9.58 -22.31
N ARG A 32 -17.48 10.21 -21.85
CA ARG A 32 -16.57 9.72 -20.82
C ARG A 32 -16.09 10.87 -19.92
N GLN A 33 -16.29 10.77 -18.61
CA GLN A 33 -15.65 11.63 -17.62
C GLN A 33 -14.26 11.06 -17.29
N LEU A 34 -13.20 11.85 -17.50
CA LEU A 34 -11.82 11.43 -17.25
C LEU A 34 -11.44 11.60 -15.77
N PRO A 35 -10.62 10.70 -15.18
CA PRO A 35 -10.15 10.83 -13.83
C PRO A 35 -9.14 11.96 -13.77
N VAL A 36 -9.16 12.65 -12.63
CA VAL A 36 -8.10 13.56 -12.22
C VAL A 36 -7.55 12.96 -10.95
N VAL A 37 -6.28 12.58 -10.97
CA VAL A 37 -5.60 11.99 -9.82
C VAL A 37 -4.57 12.99 -9.32
N VAL A 38 -4.55 13.21 -8.02
CA VAL A 38 -3.53 14.01 -7.34
C VAL A 38 -2.70 13.05 -6.51
N LEU A 39 -1.40 13.02 -6.77
CA LEU A 39 -0.45 12.28 -5.97
C LEU A 39 0.19 13.26 -4.99
N THR A 40 0.09 12.96 -3.69
CA THR A 40 0.64 13.82 -2.65
C THR A 40 1.57 12.97 -1.79
N CYS A 41 2.87 13.25 -1.86
CA CYS A 41 3.88 12.61 -1.03
C CYS A 41 4.71 13.66 -0.29
N ASN A 42 5.01 13.38 0.97
CA ASN A 42 6.03 14.13 1.71
C ASN A 42 7.39 13.46 1.45
N VAL A 43 8.05 13.86 0.37
CA VAL A 43 9.42 13.44 0.09
C VAL A 43 10.41 14.42 0.73
N GLY A 44 11.27 13.92 1.59
CA GLY A 44 12.39 14.61 2.19
C GLY A 44 13.49 14.82 1.16
N ALA A 45 13.74 16.08 0.82
CA ALA A 45 15.03 16.44 0.27
C ALA A 45 16.09 16.20 1.34
N SER A 46 17.17 15.49 1.01
CA SER A 46 18.31 15.27 1.93
C SER A 46 18.98 16.57 2.42
N GLY A 47 18.60 17.73 1.83
CA GLY A 47 18.89 19.08 2.29
C GLY A 47 17.97 20.11 1.60
N LEU A 48 17.97 21.37 2.05
CA LEU A 48 17.32 22.45 1.29
C LEU A 48 18.03 22.60 -0.06
N PRO A 49 17.32 22.60 -1.20
CA PRO A 49 17.96 22.80 -2.48
C PRO A 49 18.69 24.16 -2.49
N PRO A 50 19.97 24.21 -2.90
CA PRO A 50 20.68 25.45 -3.01
C PRO A 50 19.98 26.34 -4.03
N ARG A 51 19.98 27.65 -3.75
CA ARG A 51 19.40 28.62 -4.67
C ARG A 51 20.42 28.94 -5.75
N ARG A 52 20.05 28.74 -7.01
CA ARG A 52 20.85 29.15 -8.16
C ARG A 52 20.93 30.68 -8.24
N ALA A 53 21.94 31.19 -8.95
CA ALA A 53 22.15 32.63 -9.12
C ALA A 53 20.97 33.35 -9.81
N ASP A 54 20.12 32.63 -10.54
CA ASP A 54 18.90 33.12 -11.18
C ASP A 54 17.67 33.15 -10.25
N GLY A 55 17.84 32.77 -8.98
CA GLY A 55 16.79 32.74 -7.96
C GLY A 55 15.91 31.49 -7.96
N ARG A 56 16.13 30.53 -8.87
CA ARG A 56 15.47 29.22 -8.89
C ARG A 56 16.14 28.26 -7.91
N PHE A 57 15.41 27.23 -7.48
CA PHE A 57 16.00 26.13 -6.71
C PHE A 57 16.76 25.20 -7.65
N ASP A 58 17.87 24.64 -7.15
CA ASP A 58 18.60 23.61 -7.86
C ASP A 58 17.93 22.25 -7.64
N ASP A 59 16.95 21.93 -8.49
CA ASP A 59 16.18 20.70 -8.38
C ASP A 59 17.06 19.44 -8.54
N GLU A 60 18.21 19.54 -9.24
CA GLU A 60 19.16 18.43 -9.39
C GLU A 60 19.90 18.09 -8.09
N ALA A 61 19.95 19.03 -7.12
CA ALA A 61 20.50 18.77 -5.80
C ALA A 61 19.51 18.06 -4.84
N VAL A 62 18.25 17.89 -5.25
CA VAL A 62 17.23 17.20 -4.44
C VAL A 62 17.30 15.70 -4.68
N LEU A 63 17.94 15.00 -3.76
CA LEU A 63 17.99 13.53 -3.76
C LEU A 63 16.86 12.96 -2.91
N ILE A 64 16.14 11.98 -3.47
CA ILE A 64 15.05 11.24 -2.82
C ILE A 64 15.64 9.93 -2.24
N PRO A 65 15.54 9.70 -0.92
CA PRO A 65 15.90 8.43 -0.31
C PRO A 65 15.11 7.23 -0.87
N PRO A 66 15.69 6.02 -0.94
CA PRO A 66 15.01 4.85 -1.51
C PRO A 66 13.66 4.50 -0.86
N ASN A 67 13.52 4.65 0.46
CA ASN A 67 12.26 4.38 1.16
C ASN A 67 11.13 5.34 0.74
N GLU A 68 11.47 6.61 0.52
CA GLU A 68 10.49 7.60 0.06
C GLU A 68 10.16 7.43 -1.43
N LEU A 69 11.12 6.99 -2.23
CA LEU A 69 10.88 6.58 -3.60
C LEU A 69 9.93 5.37 -3.67
N THR A 70 10.06 4.40 -2.75
CA THR A 70 9.09 3.31 -2.60
C THR A 70 7.70 3.85 -2.29
N THR A 71 7.56 4.78 -1.35
CA THR A 71 6.28 5.45 -1.07
C THR A 71 5.72 6.18 -2.30
N LEU A 72 6.57 6.87 -3.08
CA LEU A 72 6.13 7.51 -4.32
C LEU A 72 5.55 6.49 -5.31
N PHE A 73 6.20 5.33 -5.46
CA PHE A 73 5.74 4.27 -6.36
C PHE A 73 4.51 3.52 -5.86
N HIS A 74 4.35 3.41 -4.54
CA HIS A 74 3.14 2.93 -3.89
C HIS A 74 1.93 3.78 -4.32
N GLU A 75 2.02 5.10 -4.10
CA GLU A 75 0.97 6.04 -4.51
C GLU A 75 0.77 6.08 -6.03
N PHE A 76 1.86 5.92 -6.79
CA PHE A 76 1.80 5.84 -8.24
C PHE A 76 1.00 4.60 -8.69
N GLY A 77 1.12 3.45 -8.02
CA GLY A 77 0.31 2.27 -8.31
C GLY A 77 -1.20 2.52 -8.14
N HIS A 78 -1.60 3.21 -7.07
CA HIS A 78 -2.99 3.65 -6.88
C HIS A 78 -3.45 4.62 -7.97
N ALA A 79 -2.58 5.56 -8.35
CA ALA A 79 -2.86 6.49 -9.42
C ALA A 79 -3.08 5.75 -10.75
N MET A 80 -2.21 4.80 -11.09
CA MET A 80 -2.36 3.98 -12.29
C MET A 80 -3.62 3.12 -12.26
N HIS A 81 -3.99 2.55 -11.12
CA HIS A 81 -5.24 1.81 -10.98
C HIS A 81 -6.46 2.71 -11.25
N THR A 82 -6.43 3.96 -10.76
CA THR A 82 -7.49 4.94 -11.05
C THR A 82 -7.51 5.36 -12.51
N ILE A 83 -6.34 5.63 -13.11
CA ILE A 83 -6.19 6.07 -14.51
C ILE A 83 -6.66 4.98 -15.47
N PHE A 84 -6.35 3.71 -15.20
CA PHE A 84 -6.74 2.62 -16.07
C PHE A 84 -8.19 2.16 -15.88
N GLY A 85 -8.81 2.46 -14.74
CA GLY A 85 -10.20 2.11 -14.44
C GLY A 85 -11.20 2.61 -15.48
N GLN A 86 -12.05 1.71 -15.99
CA GLN A 86 -13.06 1.98 -17.01
C GLN A 86 -14.46 1.51 -16.56
N THR A 87 -14.90 1.97 -15.39
CA THR A 87 -16.19 1.54 -14.85
C THR A 87 -17.36 2.32 -15.46
N HIS A 88 -18.56 1.72 -15.40
CA HIS A 88 -19.82 2.37 -15.79
C HIS A 88 -20.46 3.17 -14.65
N VAL A 89 -20.06 2.89 -13.41
CA VAL A 89 -20.62 3.48 -12.21
C VAL A 89 -19.52 4.15 -11.40
N HIS A 90 -19.76 5.41 -11.05
CA HIS A 90 -18.76 6.25 -10.38
C HIS A 90 -18.34 5.65 -9.03
N ASN A 91 -19.27 5.10 -8.25
CA ASN A 91 -18.97 4.51 -6.94
C ASN A 91 -18.01 3.30 -6.98
N LEU A 92 -17.78 2.69 -8.15
CA LEU A 92 -16.79 1.61 -8.32
C LEU A 92 -15.54 2.04 -9.10
N ALA A 93 -15.43 3.33 -9.45
CA ALA A 93 -14.31 3.85 -10.22
C ALA A 93 -13.02 3.91 -9.39
N GLY A 94 -11.91 3.54 -10.03
CA GLY A 94 -10.56 3.61 -9.45
C GLY A 94 -10.39 2.78 -8.19
N THR A 95 -9.82 3.39 -7.15
CA THR A 95 -9.44 2.74 -5.89
C THR A 95 -10.60 2.48 -4.92
N ARG A 96 -11.86 2.63 -5.35
CA ARG A 96 -13.06 2.40 -4.52
C ARG A 96 -13.38 0.91 -4.32
N SER A 97 -12.37 0.11 -4.00
CA SER A 97 -12.44 -1.33 -3.76
C SER A 97 -12.08 -1.66 -2.31
N SER A 98 -12.20 -2.94 -1.95
CA SER A 98 -11.62 -3.48 -0.72
C SER A 98 -10.09 -3.31 -0.69
N ILE A 99 -9.53 -3.19 0.52
CA ILE A 99 -8.10 -2.90 0.73
C ILE A 99 -7.21 -4.07 0.32
N ASP A 100 -7.65 -5.28 0.66
CA ASP A 100 -7.06 -6.55 0.23
C ASP A 100 -6.99 -6.74 -1.31
N PHE A 101 -7.63 -5.87 -2.09
CA PHE A 101 -7.48 -5.82 -3.53
C PHE A 101 -6.73 -4.57 -4.01
N VAL A 102 -7.09 -3.39 -3.50
CA VAL A 102 -6.55 -2.13 -4.01
C VAL A 102 -5.05 -1.99 -3.75
N GLU A 103 -4.56 -2.52 -2.62
CA GLU A 103 -3.15 -2.48 -2.23
C GLU A 103 -2.28 -3.41 -3.10
N THR A 104 -2.89 -4.37 -3.80
CA THR A 104 -2.14 -5.24 -4.72
C THR A 104 -1.45 -4.41 -5.79
N PHE A 105 -2.06 -3.31 -6.24
CA PHE A 105 -1.49 -2.47 -7.29
C PHE A 105 -0.41 -1.54 -6.78
N SER A 106 -0.59 -0.90 -5.64
CA SER A 106 0.44 -0.05 -5.02
C SER A 106 1.70 -0.86 -4.73
N GLN A 107 1.55 -2.01 -4.07
CA GLN A 107 2.66 -2.88 -3.70
C GLN A 107 3.30 -3.59 -4.90
N LEU A 108 2.54 -3.86 -5.98
CA LEU A 108 3.10 -4.37 -7.24
C LEU A 108 4.02 -3.34 -7.87
N PHE A 109 3.63 -2.06 -7.90
CA PHE A 109 4.46 -1.00 -8.48
C PHE A 109 5.75 -0.77 -7.69
N GLU A 110 5.74 -0.98 -6.37
CA GLU A 110 6.98 -1.01 -5.57
C GLU A 110 7.96 -2.09 -6.06
N GLN A 111 7.48 -3.26 -6.51
CA GLN A 111 8.37 -4.33 -6.98
C GLN A 111 9.21 -3.92 -8.19
N PHE A 112 8.73 -3.00 -9.03
CA PHE A 112 9.49 -2.49 -10.18
C PHE A 112 10.78 -1.79 -9.76
N LEU A 113 10.81 -1.18 -8.56
CA LEU A 113 12.01 -0.56 -8.00
C LEU A 113 13.11 -1.57 -7.64
N THR A 114 12.80 -2.87 -7.60
CA THR A 114 13.81 -3.92 -7.42
C THR A 114 14.48 -4.33 -8.73
N SER A 115 13.98 -3.87 -9.90
CA SER A 115 14.48 -4.28 -11.20
C SER A 115 15.52 -3.32 -11.78
N TYR A 116 16.71 -3.84 -12.05
CA TYR A 116 17.75 -3.11 -12.79
C TYR A 116 17.26 -2.62 -14.16
N ASP A 117 16.53 -3.47 -14.91
CA ASP A 117 16.09 -3.13 -16.26
C ASP A 117 15.07 -1.99 -16.28
N PHE A 118 14.28 -1.87 -15.21
CA PHE A 118 13.37 -0.75 -15.02
C PHE A 118 14.12 0.50 -14.55
N LEU A 119 14.95 0.39 -13.50
CA LEU A 119 15.65 1.54 -12.93
C LEU A 119 16.61 2.20 -13.93
N ARG A 120 17.34 1.43 -14.75
CA ARG A 120 18.29 1.97 -15.73
C ARG A 120 17.67 2.88 -16.79
N LEU A 121 16.34 2.86 -16.95
CA LEU A 121 15.64 3.73 -17.89
C LEU A 121 15.71 5.20 -17.46
N TRP A 122 15.77 5.47 -16.16
CA TRP A 122 15.63 6.83 -15.61
C TRP A 122 16.59 7.16 -14.47
N ALA A 123 17.03 6.18 -13.68
CA ALA A 123 17.94 6.40 -12.56
C ALA A 123 19.37 6.66 -13.07
N ARG A 124 19.87 7.87 -12.83
CA ARG A 124 21.19 8.34 -13.25
C ARG A 124 21.92 9.02 -12.11
N HIS A 125 23.24 8.90 -12.09
CA HIS A 125 24.06 9.68 -11.18
C HIS A 125 23.91 11.17 -11.49
N VAL A 126 23.71 12.00 -10.46
CA VAL A 126 23.43 13.43 -10.62
C VAL A 126 24.54 14.16 -11.39
N GLU A 127 25.81 13.92 -11.05
CA GLU A 127 26.93 14.63 -11.68
C GLU A 127 27.42 14.02 -13.01
N THR A 128 27.46 12.69 -13.11
CA THR A 128 28.10 11.99 -14.24
C THR A 128 27.10 11.55 -15.30
N HIS A 129 25.81 11.61 -14.97
CA HIS A 129 24.66 11.16 -15.78
C HIS A 129 24.73 9.69 -16.24
N GLN A 130 25.67 8.93 -15.69
CA GLN A 130 25.78 7.49 -15.94
C GLN A 130 24.55 6.79 -15.34
N PRO A 131 23.98 5.80 -16.05
CA PRO A 131 22.87 5.03 -15.52
C PRO A 131 23.29 4.25 -14.27
N ILE A 132 22.34 3.97 -13.39
CA ILE A 132 22.55 3.07 -12.26
C ILE A 132 23.17 1.74 -12.72
N THR A 133 24.07 1.17 -11.91
CA THR A 133 24.71 -0.11 -12.20
C THR A 133 23.89 -1.28 -11.65
N ARG A 134 24.03 -2.46 -12.26
CA ARG A 134 23.37 -3.69 -11.78
C ARG A 134 23.81 -4.04 -10.37
N ASP A 135 25.11 -3.96 -10.10
CA ASP A 135 25.70 -4.26 -8.81
C ASP A 135 25.10 -3.40 -7.69
N LEU A 136 24.85 -2.11 -7.93
CA LEU A 136 24.25 -1.23 -6.92
C LEU A 136 22.81 -1.63 -6.60
N VAL A 137 22.03 -2.00 -7.62
CA VAL A 137 20.65 -2.48 -7.44
C VAL A 137 20.63 -3.79 -6.67
N GLU A 138 21.52 -4.73 -7.00
CA GLU A 138 21.61 -6.03 -6.32
C GLU A 138 22.07 -5.90 -4.86
N GLN A 139 23.04 -5.01 -4.58
CA GLN A 139 23.47 -4.69 -3.23
C GLN A 139 22.33 -4.06 -2.41
N HIS A 140 21.62 -3.09 -2.98
CA HIS A 140 20.46 -2.48 -2.33
C HIS A 140 19.36 -3.50 -2.03
N ASN A 141 18.98 -4.32 -3.01
CA ASN A 141 17.99 -5.38 -2.84
C ASN A 141 18.41 -6.40 -1.76
N THR A 142 19.69 -6.75 -1.70
CA THR A 142 20.22 -7.65 -0.67
C THR A 142 20.10 -7.02 0.72
N ALA A 143 20.46 -5.74 0.87
CA ALA A 143 20.33 -5.02 2.14
C ALA A 143 18.86 -4.94 2.60
N MET A 144 17.92 -4.65 1.68
CA MET A 144 16.49 -4.57 1.99
C MET A 144 15.90 -5.93 2.41
N ARG A 145 16.44 -7.04 1.89
CA ARG A 145 16.01 -8.40 2.28
C ARG A 145 16.40 -8.77 3.70
N MET A 146 17.48 -8.21 4.25
CA MET A 146 18.01 -8.59 5.57
C MET A 146 16.99 -8.43 6.71
N PHE A 147 16.11 -7.40 6.63
CA PHE A 147 15.14 -7.08 7.69
C PHE A 147 13.69 -7.21 7.24
N THR A 148 13.42 -7.81 6.07
CA THR A 148 12.04 -7.96 5.57
C THR A 148 11.14 -8.70 6.55
N HIS A 149 11.67 -9.67 7.30
CA HIS A 149 10.90 -10.39 8.32
C HIS A 149 10.43 -9.51 9.48
N LEU A 150 11.21 -8.49 9.87
CA LEU A 150 10.80 -7.53 10.89
C LEU A 150 9.67 -6.66 10.39
N SER A 151 9.75 -6.15 9.15
CA SER A 151 8.67 -5.38 8.55
C SER A 151 7.39 -6.20 8.37
N THR A 152 7.51 -7.49 8.01
CA THR A 152 6.36 -8.40 7.98
C THR A 152 5.77 -8.59 9.37
N LEU A 153 6.61 -8.77 10.40
CA LEU A 153 6.15 -8.91 11.78
C LEU A 153 5.41 -7.66 12.26
N ASP A 154 5.91 -6.46 11.94
CA ASP A 154 5.23 -5.20 12.26
C ASP A 154 3.84 -5.13 11.60
N ALA A 155 3.74 -5.50 10.32
CA ALA A 155 2.47 -5.56 9.63
C ALA A 155 1.50 -6.60 10.24
N VAL A 156 2.01 -7.76 10.68
CA VAL A 156 1.22 -8.78 11.41
C VAL A 156 0.73 -8.21 12.74
N MET A 157 1.62 -7.61 13.53
CA MET A 157 1.28 -7.03 14.83
C MET A 157 0.20 -5.96 14.71
N LEU A 158 0.33 -5.05 13.75
CA LEU A 158 -0.68 -4.01 13.49
C LEU A 158 -2.00 -4.60 12.96
N SER A 159 -1.95 -5.67 12.15
CA SER A 159 -3.14 -6.37 11.68
C SER A 159 -3.87 -7.05 12.84
N VAL A 160 -3.14 -7.70 13.75
CA VAL A 160 -3.69 -8.31 14.96
C VAL A 160 -4.36 -7.25 15.82
N VAL A 161 -3.67 -6.13 16.10
CA VAL A 161 -4.26 -5.02 16.88
C VAL A 161 -5.54 -4.50 16.22
N ASP A 162 -5.54 -4.30 14.90
CA ASP A 162 -6.73 -3.85 14.17
C ASP A 162 -7.89 -4.86 14.26
N GLN A 163 -7.63 -6.15 14.04
CA GLN A 163 -8.66 -7.20 14.20
C GLN A 163 -9.14 -7.31 15.64
N VAL A 164 -8.25 -7.14 16.61
CA VAL A 164 -8.57 -7.17 18.03
C VAL A 164 -9.55 -6.04 18.39
N LEU A 165 -9.27 -4.83 17.93
CA LEU A 165 -10.09 -3.66 18.25
C LEU A 165 -11.49 -3.74 17.62
N HIS A 166 -11.60 -4.38 16.45
CA HIS A 166 -12.81 -4.43 15.64
C HIS A 166 -13.53 -5.79 15.61
N GLY A 167 -12.97 -6.80 16.29
CA GLY A 167 -13.52 -8.15 16.36
C GLY A 167 -14.68 -8.30 17.36
N PRO A 168 -15.23 -9.52 17.50
CA PRO A 168 -16.25 -9.83 18.50
C PRO A 168 -15.72 -9.55 19.90
N LYS A 169 -16.47 -8.75 20.67
CA LYS A 169 -16.14 -8.42 22.06
C LYS A 169 -16.91 -9.33 23.03
N PRO A 170 -16.31 -9.78 24.15
CA PRO A 170 -14.97 -9.41 24.64
C PRO A 170 -13.86 -10.25 23.99
N LEU A 171 -12.71 -9.62 23.76
CA LEU A 171 -11.60 -10.20 23.01
C LEU A 171 -10.79 -11.16 23.87
N THR A 172 -10.66 -12.43 23.45
CA THR A 172 -9.78 -13.38 24.13
C THR A 172 -8.35 -13.30 23.58
N VAL A 173 -7.40 -12.77 24.36
CA VAL A 173 -5.96 -12.78 24.05
C VAL A 173 -5.36 -14.09 24.53
N TYR A 174 -4.46 -14.67 23.76
CA TYR A 174 -3.67 -15.84 24.15
C TYR A 174 -2.21 -15.41 24.40
N SER A 175 -1.57 -15.95 25.44
CA SER A 175 -0.15 -15.71 25.72
C SER A 175 0.57 -17.00 26.09
N PRO A 176 1.87 -17.14 25.75
CA PRO A 176 2.65 -18.30 26.15
C PRO A 176 2.80 -18.33 27.67
N THR A 177 2.65 -19.50 28.27
CA THR A 177 3.00 -19.73 29.68
C THR A 177 4.45 -20.20 29.80
N GLU A 178 5.06 -20.02 30.98
CA GLU A 178 6.48 -20.36 31.22
C GLU A 178 6.79 -21.86 30.99
N ASP A 179 5.79 -22.72 31.03
CA ASP A 179 5.85 -24.16 30.75
C ASP A 179 5.60 -24.53 29.27
N GLY A 180 5.50 -23.54 28.38
CA GLY A 180 5.30 -23.75 26.94
C GLY A 180 3.83 -24.00 26.53
N GLY A 181 2.89 -23.77 27.45
CA GLY A 181 1.45 -23.77 27.17
C GLY A 181 0.92 -22.43 26.64
N LEU A 182 -0.39 -22.34 26.44
CA LEU A 182 -1.10 -21.12 26.07
C LEU A 182 -2.14 -20.80 27.16
N GLN A 183 -2.03 -19.63 27.77
CA GLN A 183 -3.08 -19.07 28.64
C GLN A 183 -3.96 -18.09 27.85
N ASN A 184 -5.18 -17.84 28.32
CA ASN A 184 -6.08 -16.88 27.70
C ASN A 184 -6.65 -15.85 28.69
N ARG A 185 -7.02 -14.66 28.19
CA ARG A 185 -7.66 -13.58 28.96
C ARG A 185 -8.67 -12.84 28.09
N GLN A 186 -9.85 -12.53 28.63
CA GLN A 186 -10.81 -11.63 27.99
C GLN A 186 -10.47 -10.15 28.24
N LEU A 187 -10.39 -9.37 27.16
CA LEU A 187 -10.24 -7.91 27.10
C LEU A 187 -11.58 -7.27 26.73
N GLY A 188 -11.98 -6.23 27.47
CA GLY A 188 -13.24 -5.53 27.25
C GLY A 188 -14.41 -6.15 28.02
N ASP A 189 -14.19 -6.60 29.25
CA ASP A 189 -15.30 -6.81 30.18
C ASP A 189 -15.89 -5.43 30.57
N PHE A 190 -17.13 -5.37 31.07
CA PHE A 190 -17.76 -4.12 31.53
C PHE A 190 -16.91 -3.39 32.59
N ALA A 191 -16.04 -4.11 33.31
CA ALA A 191 -15.07 -3.54 34.23
C ALA A 191 -13.93 -2.74 33.54
N ASP A 192 -13.65 -3.01 32.27
CA ASP A 192 -12.62 -2.32 31.46
C ASP A 192 -13.17 -1.06 30.74
N TYR A 193 -14.49 -0.88 30.68
CA TYR A 193 -15.19 0.13 29.86
C TYR A 193 -15.59 1.41 30.60
N ASP A 194 -14.92 1.78 31.70
CA ASP A 194 -15.00 3.17 32.15
C ASP A 194 -14.18 4.05 31.19
N ARG A 195 -14.65 5.27 30.87
CA ARG A 195 -13.98 6.19 29.95
C ARG A 195 -12.59 6.63 30.43
N GLU A 196 -12.24 6.31 31.68
CA GLU A 196 -10.90 6.49 32.28
C GLU A 196 -10.00 5.24 32.16
N ASN A 197 -10.52 4.07 31.74
CA ASN A 197 -9.84 2.76 31.79
C ASN A 197 -9.54 2.11 30.43
N PHE A 198 -9.97 2.67 29.30
CA PHE A 198 -9.61 2.12 27.99
C PHE A 198 -8.16 2.46 27.64
N ASP A 199 -7.26 1.52 27.90
CA ASP A 199 -5.84 1.63 27.64
C ASP A 199 -5.45 0.94 26.33
N LEU A 200 -5.37 1.71 25.25
CA LEU A 200 -4.96 1.22 23.94
C LEU A 200 -3.49 0.74 23.92
N ALA A 201 -2.62 1.32 24.75
CA ALA A 201 -1.23 0.86 24.85
C ALA A 201 -1.17 -0.54 25.45
N LYS A 202 -1.98 -0.81 26.48
CA LYS A 202 -2.13 -2.15 27.06
C LYS A 202 -2.71 -3.16 26.08
N VAL A 203 -3.77 -2.80 25.34
CA VAL A 203 -4.33 -3.67 24.29
C VAL A 203 -3.26 -4.01 23.25
N LEU A 204 -2.47 -3.03 22.83
CA LEU A 204 -1.38 -3.25 21.88
C LEU A 204 -0.32 -4.19 22.45
N ILE A 205 0.22 -3.89 23.64
CA ILE A 205 1.24 -4.71 24.30
C ILE A 205 0.76 -6.15 24.47
N GLU A 206 -0.47 -6.37 24.95
CA GLU A 206 -1.01 -7.70 25.19
C GLU A 206 -1.27 -8.46 23.87
N SER A 207 -1.81 -7.78 22.85
CA SER A 207 -2.10 -8.39 21.54
C SER A 207 -0.84 -8.76 20.77
N THR A 208 0.24 -7.99 20.94
CA THR A 208 1.52 -8.25 20.27
C THR A 208 2.46 -9.13 21.08
N ALA A 209 2.20 -9.35 22.37
CA ALA A 209 3.07 -10.14 23.25
C ALA A 209 3.43 -11.55 22.71
N PRO A 210 2.52 -12.29 22.05
CA PRO A 210 2.86 -13.60 21.47
C PRO A 210 3.87 -13.53 20.32
N PHE A 211 4.00 -12.37 19.68
CA PHE A 211 4.77 -12.16 18.47
C PHE A 211 6.04 -11.33 18.71
N ALA A 212 6.06 -10.54 19.78
CA ALA A 212 7.13 -9.61 20.07
C ALA A 212 8.34 -10.30 20.70
N VAL A 213 9.52 -10.06 20.13
CA VAL A 213 10.82 -10.54 20.67
C VAL A 213 11.15 -9.89 22.02
N ALA A 214 10.61 -8.69 22.26
CA ALA A 214 10.72 -7.97 23.51
C ALA A 214 9.38 -7.31 23.86
N ARG A 215 9.06 -7.26 25.16
CA ARG A 215 7.84 -6.61 25.62
C ARG A 215 7.96 -5.09 25.45
N LEU A 216 7.03 -4.50 24.72
CA LEU A 216 6.93 -3.04 24.55
C LEU A 216 6.62 -2.38 25.91
N SER A 217 7.20 -1.21 26.15
CA SER A 217 6.77 -0.32 27.23
C SER A 217 5.52 0.46 26.80
N GLU A 218 4.74 0.96 27.75
CA GLU A 218 3.61 1.86 27.46
C GLU A 218 4.06 3.10 26.69
N GLU A 219 5.23 3.65 27.03
CA GLU A 219 5.84 4.76 26.28
C GLU A 219 6.23 4.35 24.85
N GLY A 220 6.73 3.13 24.64
CA GLY A 220 7.06 2.61 23.32
C GLY A 220 5.82 2.35 22.45
N ALA A 221 4.68 2.07 23.06
CA ALA A 221 3.40 1.86 22.39
C ALA A 221 2.75 3.18 21.90
N LEU A 222 3.14 4.35 22.44
CA LEU A 222 2.59 5.66 22.04
C LEU A 222 2.69 5.92 20.53
N HIS A 223 3.75 5.46 19.86
CA HIS A 223 3.91 5.64 18.41
C HIS A 223 2.86 4.87 17.60
N ALA A 224 2.35 3.76 18.13
CA ALA A 224 1.25 3.03 17.51
C ALA A 224 -0.13 3.65 17.80
N LEU A 225 -0.23 4.61 18.74
CA LEU A 225 -1.47 5.36 18.98
C LEU A 225 -1.74 6.43 17.91
N SER A 226 -0.74 6.78 17.10
CA SER A 226 -0.91 7.59 15.88
C SER A 226 -1.26 6.75 14.64
N PHE A 227 -1.75 5.53 14.81
CA PHE A 227 -2.12 4.64 13.71
C PHE A 227 -3.48 5.02 13.10
N GLU A 228 -3.48 6.04 12.24
CA GLU A 228 -4.69 6.60 11.62
C GLU A 228 -5.52 5.58 10.83
N HIS A 229 -4.88 4.49 10.39
CA HIS A 229 -5.49 3.42 9.61
C HIS A 229 -6.64 2.73 10.36
N LEU A 230 -6.61 2.71 11.70
CA LEU A 230 -7.67 2.15 12.54
C LEU A 230 -9.03 2.82 12.33
N SER A 231 -9.06 4.08 11.88
CA SER A 231 -10.30 4.83 11.65
C SER A 231 -10.68 4.90 10.16
N GLY A 232 -9.68 4.99 9.27
CA GLY A 232 -9.90 5.07 7.82
C GLY A 232 -10.45 3.79 7.21
N TYR A 233 -10.04 2.64 7.74
CA TYR A 233 -10.46 1.32 7.27
C TYR A 233 -10.36 0.28 8.39
N PRO A 234 -11.33 0.34 9.32
CA PRO A 234 -11.35 -0.55 10.48
C PRO A 234 -11.43 -2.01 10.05
N ALA A 235 -10.74 -2.89 10.77
CA ALA A 235 -10.67 -4.33 10.49
C ALA A 235 -10.10 -4.70 9.11
N GLY A 236 -9.40 -3.77 8.44
CA GLY A 236 -8.90 -3.95 7.08
C GLY A 236 -7.38 -4.05 6.96
N TYR A 237 -6.60 -3.84 8.03
CA TYR A 237 -5.15 -3.68 7.90
C TYR A 237 -4.41 -4.95 7.44
N TYR A 238 -4.98 -6.13 7.71
CA TYR A 238 -4.47 -7.40 7.16
C TYR A 238 -4.42 -7.41 5.63
N GLY A 239 -5.24 -6.57 4.98
CA GLY A 239 -5.29 -6.43 3.52
C GLY A 239 -3.96 -6.02 2.90
N TYR A 240 -3.05 -5.35 3.64
CA TYR A 240 -1.69 -5.07 3.17
C TYR A 240 -0.85 -6.34 3.03
N LEU A 241 -0.98 -7.32 3.93
CA LEU A 241 -0.25 -8.59 3.86
C LEU A 241 -0.82 -9.51 2.78
N TYR A 242 -2.15 -9.54 2.67
CA TYR A 242 -2.84 -10.26 1.60
C TYR A 242 -2.42 -9.73 0.23
N SER A 243 -2.57 -8.42 0.03
CA SER A 243 -2.20 -7.74 -1.21
C SER A 243 -0.73 -7.92 -1.56
N LEU A 244 0.18 -7.93 -0.57
CA LEU A 244 1.60 -8.08 -0.83
C LEU A 244 1.91 -9.46 -1.38
N SER A 245 1.20 -10.48 -0.87
CA SER A 245 1.32 -11.86 -1.35
C SER A 245 0.87 -11.96 -2.81
N VAL A 246 -0.27 -11.35 -3.15
CA VAL A 246 -0.78 -11.30 -4.53
C VAL A 246 0.15 -10.50 -5.44
N ALA A 247 0.59 -9.31 -5.01
CA ALA A 247 1.49 -8.44 -5.77
C ALA A 247 2.80 -9.15 -6.12
N ARG A 248 3.40 -9.86 -5.15
CA ARG A 248 4.62 -10.66 -5.37
C ARG A 248 4.39 -11.81 -6.36
N ARG A 249 3.23 -12.49 -6.31
CA ARG A 249 2.88 -13.52 -7.31
C ARG A 249 2.77 -12.94 -8.71
N ILE A 250 2.10 -11.80 -8.86
CA ILE A 250 2.01 -11.08 -10.15
C ILE A 250 3.42 -10.72 -10.64
N TRP A 251 4.25 -10.13 -9.77
CA TRP A 251 5.62 -9.77 -10.09
C TRP A 251 6.43 -10.98 -10.59
N GLN A 252 6.51 -12.04 -9.79
CA GLN A 252 7.28 -13.26 -10.11
C GLN A 252 6.86 -13.89 -11.43
N LYS A 253 5.54 -14.00 -11.68
CA LYS A 253 5.02 -14.64 -12.89
C LYS A 253 5.14 -13.79 -14.14
N LYS A 254 4.92 -12.47 -14.03
CA LYS A 254 4.68 -11.60 -15.19
C LYS A 254 5.83 -10.65 -15.49
N PHE A 255 6.58 -10.21 -14.48
CA PHE A 255 7.51 -9.09 -14.60
C PHE A 255 8.94 -9.37 -14.12
N GLU A 256 9.19 -10.31 -13.21
CA GLU A 256 10.52 -10.56 -12.63
C GLU A 256 11.59 -10.86 -13.68
N ARG A 257 11.25 -11.64 -14.72
CA ARG A 257 12.15 -11.95 -15.83
C ARG A 257 12.36 -10.78 -16.80
N ASN A 258 11.36 -9.93 -16.97
CA ASN A 258 11.40 -8.78 -17.87
C ASN A 258 10.41 -7.72 -17.39
N ALA A 259 10.91 -6.80 -16.56
CA ALA A 259 10.07 -5.78 -15.92
C ALA A 259 9.49 -4.78 -16.93
N VAL A 260 10.11 -4.63 -18.12
CA VAL A 260 9.69 -3.66 -19.13
C VAL A 260 8.86 -4.31 -20.26
N ASN A 261 8.29 -5.49 -20.00
CA ASN A 261 7.46 -6.21 -20.96
C ASN A 261 6.14 -5.47 -21.22
N ARG A 262 5.99 -4.90 -22.41
CA ARG A 262 4.78 -4.19 -22.86
C ARG A 262 3.55 -5.09 -22.88
N GLU A 263 3.66 -6.30 -23.40
CA GLU A 263 2.53 -7.23 -23.53
C GLU A 263 2.00 -7.64 -22.15
N ALA A 264 2.90 -7.90 -21.20
CA ALA A 264 2.51 -8.19 -19.82
C ALA A 264 1.83 -6.98 -19.14
N GLY A 265 2.30 -5.76 -19.41
CA GLY A 265 1.66 -4.53 -18.93
C GLY A 265 0.27 -4.32 -19.52
N GLU A 266 0.10 -4.54 -20.84
CA GLU A 266 -1.20 -4.48 -21.50
C GLU A 266 -2.16 -5.56 -20.98
N GLU A 267 -1.64 -6.76 -20.68
CA GLU A 267 -2.42 -7.83 -20.07
C GLU A 267 -2.91 -7.43 -18.67
N LEU A 268 -2.02 -6.92 -17.81
CA LEU A 268 -2.37 -6.44 -16.46
C LEU A 268 -3.47 -5.39 -16.50
N VAL A 269 -3.35 -4.41 -17.40
CA VAL A 269 -4.36 -3.35 -17.58
C VAL A 269 -5.68 -3.95 -18.05
N ASN A 270 -5.67 -4.75 -19.11
CA ASN A 270 -6.90 -5.22 -19.75
C ASN A 270 -7.62 -6.32 -18.96
N LYS A 271 -6.90 -7.13 -18.19
CA LYS A 271 -7.46 -8.25 -17.43
C LYS A 271 -7.67 -7.96 -15.96
N VAL A 272 -7.10 -6.89 -15.41
CA VAL A 272 -7.22 -6.58 -13.98
C VAL A 272 -7.55 -5.10 -13.76
N MET A 273 -6.61 -4.19 -14.01
CA MET A 273 -6.74 -2.79 -13.55
C MET A 273 -7.90 -2.03 -14.18
N ARG A 274 -8.29 -2.36 -15.42
CA ARG A 274 -9.39 -1.67 -16.11
C ARG A 274 -10.73 -1.80 -15.40
N PHE A 275 -10.90 -2.82 -14.56
CA PHE A 275 -12.19 -3.09 -13.94
C PHE A 275 -12.44 -2.20 -12.71
N GLY A 276 -11.40 -1.58 -12.13
CA GLY A 276 -11.54 -0.90 -10.85
C GLY A 276 -12.18 -1.83 -9.81
N ALA A 277 -13.13 -1.31 -9.04
CA ALA A 277 -13.92 -2.11 -8.11
C ALA A 277 -15.15 -2.79 -8.76
N ALA A 278 -15.32 -2.68 -10.08
CA ALA A 278 -16.45 -3.29 -10.80
C ALA A 278 -16.15 -4.73 -11.25
N CYS A 279 -15.48 -5.51 -10.42
CA CYS A 279 -15.18 -6.92 -10.64
C CYS A 279 -15.25 -7.72 -9.33
N ASP A 280 -15.22 -9.04 -9.45
CA ASP A 280 -14.94 -9.96 -8.34
C ASP A 280 -13.41 -10.05 -8.21
N PRO A 281 -12.80 -9.51 -7.13
CA PRO A 281 -11.34 -9.42 -6.99
C PRO A 281 -10.64 -10.77 -7.14
N VAL A 282 -11.12 -11.79 -6.40
CA VAL A 282 -10.51 -13.13 -6.37
C VAL A 282 -10.59 -13.76 -7.76
N LYS A 283 -11.79 -13.83 -8.36
CA LYS A 283 -11.93 -14.43 -9.70
C LYS A 283 -11.10 -13.71 -10.76
N THR A 284 -10.98 -12.39 -10.65
CA THR A 284 -10.20 -11.57 -11.59
C THR A 284 -8.71 -11.87 -11.46
N LEU A 285 -8.19 -11.92 -10.22
CA LEU A 285 -6.79 -12.22 -9.94
C LEU A 285 -6.44 -13.67 -10.28
N GLU A 286 -7.27 -14.64 -9.88
CA GLU A 286 -7.08 -16.06 -10.21
C GLU A 286 -7.10 -16.29 -11.72
N GLY A 287 -8.06 -15.65 -12.43
CA GLY A 287 -8.13 -15.72 -13.88
C GLY A 287 -6.92 -15.09 -14.59
N TYR A 288 -6.31 -14.06 -13.99
CA TYR A 288 -5.10 -13.42 -14.51
C TYR A 288 -3.81 -14.21 -14.20
N LEU A 289 -3.70 -14.77 -13.00
CA LEU A 289 -2.56 -15.55 -12.53
C LEU A 289 -2.57 -17.00 -13.04
N GLY A 290 -3.76 -17.51 -13.40
CA GLY A 290 -3.99 -18.90 -13.79
C GLY A 290 -3.85 -19.89 -12.64
N GLU A 291 -4.04 -19.45 -11.40
CA GLU A 291 -3.96 -20.29 -10.20
C GLU A 291 -4.93 -19.81 -9.12
N SER A 292 -5.22 -20.69 -8.15
CA SER A 292 -6.07 -20.39 -6.99
C SER A 292 -5.35 -19.48 -6.00
N LEU A 293 -6.09 -18.58 -5.34
CA LEU A 293 -5.61 -17.79 -4.19
C LEU A 293 -6.03 -18.42 -2.85
N SER A 294 -6.66 -19.60 -2.86
CA SER A 294 -7.15 -20.30 -1.67
C SER A 294 -6.10 -20.57 -0.59
N ASP A 295 -4.81 -20.62 -0.95
CA ASP A 295 -3.71 -20.81 -0.01
C ASP A 295 -3.29 -19.53 0.72
N ILE A 296 -3.76 -18.37 0.24
CA ILE A 296 -3.71 -17.09 0.97
C ILE A 296 -4.99 -16.92 1.80
N ASP A 297 -6.13 -17.40 1.30
CA ASP A 297 -7.45 -17.35 1.95
C ASP A 297 -7.70 -18.48 2.98
N SER A 298 -6.69 -19.30 3.29
CA SER A 298 -6.86 -20.41 4.23
C SER A 298 -6.88 -19.90 5.67
N TRP A 299 -8.09 -19.75 6.21
CA TRP A 299 -8.38 -19.59 7.64
C TRP A 299 -8.74 -20.96 8.23
N GLU A 300 -7.78 -21.90 8.28
CA GLU A 300 -7.97 -23.19 8.98
C GLU A 300 -7.81 -23.07 10.49
#